data_AF-A0A0Q9PHG2-F1
#
_entry.id   AF-A0A0Q9PHG2-F1
#
_cell.length_a   1.000
_cell.length_b   1.000
_cell.length_c   1.000
_cell.angle_alpha   90.00
_cell.angle_beta   90.00
_cell.angle_gamma   90.00
#
_symmetry.space_group_name_H-M   'P 1'
#
loop_
_entity.id
_entity.type
_entity.pdbx_description
1 polymer ?
#
loop_
_entity_poly.entity_id
_entity_poly.type
_entity_poly.pdbx_seq_one_letter_code
_entity_poly.pdbx_strand_id
1 'polypeptide(L)' 'MDGIFVISFLSMLIGSFLMDRKVLRRAKKGNKITYGLTIGIILLFLTMKYFHMSIPMPAYFFVQKVSPWLIRVLGI' A
#
# COMPACT_ATOMS: atom_id res chain seq x y z
N MET A 1 0.42 0.54 -19.13
CA MET A 1 1.61 -0.04 -18.46
C MET A 1 1.29 -0.52 -17.04
N ASP A 2 0.30 0.06 -16.36
CA ASP A 2 -0.05 -0.29 -14.98
C ASP A 2 -0.59 -1.71 -14.77
N GLY A 3 -1.35 -2.26 -15.73
CA GLY A 3 -1.96 -3.58 -15.58
C GLY A 3 -0.94 -4.73 -15.44
N ILE A 4 0.14 -4.71 -16.23
CA ILE A 4 1.20 -5.72 -16.17
C ILE A 4 1.93 -5.64 -14.82
N PHE A 5 2.22 -4.43 -14.34
CA PHE A 5 2.82 -4.22 -13.01
C PHE A 5 1.92 -4.73 -11.88
N VAL A 6 0.61 -4.49 -11.95
CA VAL A 6 -0.36 -4.98 -10.96
C VAL A 6 -0.40 -6.50 -10.96
N ILE A 7 -0.43 -7.15 -12.13
CA ILE A 7 -0.45 -8.61 -12.24
C ILE A 7 0.85 -9.23 -11.75
N SER A 8 2.00 -8.67 -12.12
CA SER A 8 3.31 -9.12 -11.63
C SER A 8 3.43 -8.98 -10.12
N PHE A 9 2.95 -7.85 -9.57
CA PHE A 9 2.93 -7.62 -8.12
C PHE A 9 2.02 -8.62 -7.39
N LEU A 10 0.82 -8.89 -7.95
CA LEU A 10 -0.11 -9.87 -7.40
C LEU A 10 0.51 -11.27 -7.37
N SER A 11 1.20 -11.65 -8.44
CA SER A 11 1.88 -12.93 -8.58
C SER A 11 2.98 -13.08 -7.52
N MET A 12 3.76 -12.02 -7.30
CA MET A 12 4.81 -11.96 -6.30
C MET A 12 4.24 -12.01 -4.87
N LEU A 13 3.13 -11.32 -4.62
CA LEU A 13 2.42 -11.33 -3.34
C LEU A 13 1.89 -12.74 -2.99
N ILE A 14 1.30 -13.43 -3.97
CA ILE A 14 0.83 -14.82 -3.82
C ILE A 14 2.02 -15.75 -3.53
N GLY A 15 3.12 -15.58 -4.27
CA GLY A 15 4.36 -16.34 -4.03
C GLY A 15 4.89 -16.16 -2.61
N SER A 16 5.00 -14.92 -2.14
CA SER A 16 5.41 -14.62 -0.75
C SER A 16 4.46 -15.25 0.25
N PHE A 17 3.13 -15.10 0.05
CA PHE A 17 2.13 -15.67 0.95
C PHE A 17 2.26 -17.19 1.10
N LEU A 18 2.48 -17.92 0.00
CA LEU A 18 2.66 -19.36 0.03
C LEU A 18 3.93 -19.78 0.78
N MET A 19 5.00 -19.00 0.63
CA MET A 19 6.29 -19.24 1.29
C MET A 19 6.20 -18.94 2.79
N ASP A 20 5.63 -17.79 3.14
CA ASP A 20 5.40 -17.34 4.51
C ASP A 20 4.39 -18.21 5.26
N ARG A 21 3.45 -18.88 4.59
CA ARG A 21 2.45 -19.76 5.22
C ARG A 21 3.08 -20.83 6.12
N LYS A 22 4.25 -21.36 5.76
CA LYS A 22 4.98 -22.36 6.55
C LYS A 22 5.50 -21.76 7.87
N VAL A 23 6.01 -20.53 7.80
CA VAL A 23 6.51 -19.78 8.96
C VAL A 23 5.36 -19.30 9.83
N LEU A 24 4.30 -18.77 9.21
CA LEU A 24 3.10 -18.29 9.89
C LEU A 24 2.43 -19.39 10.70
N ARG A 25 2.39 -20.65 10.21
CA ARG A 25 1.79 -21.78 10.95
C ARG A 25 2.39 -21.93 12.36
N ARG A 26 3.71 -21.74 12.50
CA ARG A 26 4.46 -21.82 13.77
C ARG A 26 4.46 -20.52 14.57
N ALA A 27 3.99 -19.42 14.00
CA ALA A 27 4.00 -18.11 14.64
C ALA A 27 2.86 -17.93 15.67
N LYS A 28 3.09 -17.04 16.65
CA LYS A 28 2.10 -16.63 17.65
C LYS A 28 0.85 -16.06 16.98
N LYS A 29 -0.30 -16.20 17.65
CA LYS A 29 -1.62 -15.77 17.13
C LYS A 29 -1.63 -14.29 16.71
N GLY A 30 -0.93 -13.43 17.47
CA GLY A 30 -0.74 -12.01 17.12
C GLY A 30 -0.08 -11.80 15.75
N ASN A 31 1.06 -12.44 15.49
CA ASN A 31 1.76 -12.31 14.21
C ASN A 31 0.90 -12.77 13.02
N LYS A 32 0.09 -13.82 13.19
CA LYS A 32 -0.85 -14.27 12.15
C LYS A 32 -1.89 -13.19 11.82
N ILE A 33 -2.42 -12.51 12.85
CA ILE A 33 -3.42 -11.45 12.70
C ILE A 33 -2.79 -10.22 12.04
N THR A 34 -1.63 -9.77 12.53
CA THR A 34 -0.92 -8.61 11.96
C THR A 34 -0.57 -8.86 10.50
N TYR A 35 -0.07 -10.05 10.16
CA TYR A 35 0.25 -10.42 8.79
C TYR A 35 -0.99 -10.44 7.87
N GLY A 36 -2.11 -10.99 8.36
CA GLY A 36 -3.38 -10.96 7.64
C GLY A 36 -3.89 -9.54 7.41
N LEU A 37 -3.79 -8.66 8.42
CA LEU A 37 -4.11 -7.24 8.31
C LEU A 37 -3.24 -6.54 7.27
N THR A 38 -1.92 -6.75 7.30
CA THR A 38 -1.00 -6.14 6.34
C THR A 38 -1.32 -6.57 4.91
N ILE A 39 -1.56 -7.86 4.67
CA ILE A 39 -1.97 -8.35 3.35
C ILE A 39 -3.31 -7.77 2.92
N GLY A 40 -4.28 -7.70 3.84
CA GLY A 40 -5.58 -7.09 3.57
C GLY A 40 -5.47 -5.63 3.16
N ILE A 41 -4.62 -4.86 3.85
CA ILE A 41 -4.34 -3.45 3.53
C ILE A 41 -3.68 -3.33 2.15
N ILE A 42 -2.69 -4.18 1.84
CA ILE A 42 -2.02 -4.18 0.52
C ILE A 42 -3.02 -4.49 -0.60
N LEU A 43 -3.89 -5.49 -0.40
CA LEU A 43 -4.97 -5.82 -1.33
C LEU A 43 -5.93 -4.64 -1.51
N LEU A 44 -6.34 -4.00 -0.42
CA LEU A 44 -7.25 -2.85 -0.46
C LEU A 44 -6.65 -1.67 -1.23
N PHE A 45 -5.38 -1.34 -1.01
CA PHE A 45 -4.66 -0.33 -1.80
C PHE A 45 -4.55 -0.71 -3.28
N LEU A 46 -4.31 -1.99 -3.57
CA LEU A 46 -4.25 -2.48 -4.94
C LEU A 46 -5.62 -2.38 -5.64
N THR A 47 -6.70 -2.71 -4.93
CA THR A 47 -8.07 -2.57 -5.43
C THR A 47 -8.43 -1.11 -5.65
N MET A 48 -8.10 -0.21 -4.72
CA MET A 48 -8.30 1.24 -4.90
C MET A 48 -7.53 1.77 -6.12
N LYS A 49 -6.30 1.31 -6.33
CA LYS A 49 -5.51 1.64 -7.53
C LYS A 49 -6.15 1.11 -8.82
N TYR A 50 -6.69 -0.10 -8.80
CA TYR A 50 -7.37 -0.70 -9.96
C TYR A 50 -8.70 -0.01 -10.30
N PHE A 51 -9.47 0.41 -9.30
CA PHE A 51 -10.71 1.17 -9.46
C PHE A 51 -10.50 2.64 -9.83
N HIS A 52 -9.25 3.06 -10.12
CA HIS A 52 -8.90 4.45 -10.42
C HIS A 52 -9.37 5.46 -9.36
N MET A 53 -9.58 5.02 -8.10
CA MET A 53 -9.70 5.96 -7.00
C MET A 53 -8.36 6.67 -6.89
N SER A 54 -8.37 7.93 -7.34
CA SER A 54 -7.21 8.81 -7.31
C SER A 54 -6.91 9.16 -5.87
N ILE A 55 -6.28 8.24 -5.15
CA ILE A 55 -5.63 8.57 -3.89
C ILE A 55 -4.48 9.49 -4.32
N PRO A 56 -4.54 10.78 -4.00
CA PRO A 56 -3.49 11.70 -4.39
C PRO A 56 -2.20 11.14 -3.81
N MET A 57 -1.20 10.99 -4.68
CA MET A 57 0.14 10.60 -4.27
C MET A 57 0.53 11.46 -3.06
N PRO A 58 1.15 10.93 -1.99
CA PRO A 58 1.50 11.75 -0.83
C PRO A 58 2.31 12.98 -1.23
N ALA A 59 3.17 12.85 -2.24
CA ALA A 59 3.87 13.96 -2.88
C ALA A 59 2.93 15.05 -3.43
N TYR A 60 1.81 14.68 -4.05
CA TYR A 60 0.78 15.62 -4.49
C TYR A 60 0.15 16.36 -3.31
N PHE A 61 -0.16 15.67 -2.20
CA PHE A 61 -0.66 16.33 -0.99
C PHE A 61 0.36 17.32 -0.42
N PHE A 62 1.63 16.94 -0.33
CA PHE A 62 2.69 17.83 0.15
C PHE A 62 2.90 19.04 -0.77
N VAL A 63 2.92 18.84 -2.09
CA VAL A 63 3.14 19.93 -3.06
C VAL A 63 1.91 20.85 -3.17
N GLN A 64 0.70 20.31 -3.10
CA GLN A 64 -0.53 21.11 -3.32
C GLN A 64 -1.15 21.67 -2.05
N LYS A 65 -0.93 21.04 -0.88
CA LYS A 65 -1.54 21.49 0.38
C LYS A 65 -0.52 22.03 1.37
N VAL A 66 0.62 21.35 1.53
CA VAL A 66 1.63 21.73 2.53
C VAL A 66 2.50 22.88 2.03
N SER A 67 3.04 22.80 0.80
CA SER A 67 3.91 23.83 0.23
C SER A 67 3.24 25.21 0.16
N PRO A 68 2.00 25.38 -0.36
CA PRO A 68 1.36 26.69 -0.43
C PRO A 68 0.98 27.24 0.95
N TRP A 69 0.65 26.36 1.90
CA TRP A 69 0.41 26.76 3.29
C TRP A 69 1.70 27.26 3.94
N LEU A 70 2.82 26.56 3.73
CA LEU A 70 4.12 26.94 4.27
C LEU A 70 4.62 28.26 3.70
N ILE A 71 4.43 28.48 2.38
CA ILE A 71 4.72 29.76 1.71
C ILE A 71 3.88 30.90 2.33
N ARG A 72 2.57 30.66 2.52
CA ARG A 72 1.67 31.66 3.13
C ARG A 72 2.05 31.98 4.58
N VAL A 73 2.55 31.00 5.35
CA VAL A 73 3.01 31.20 6.73
C VAL A 73 4.38 31.89 6.79
N LEU A 74 5.28 31.59 5.85
CA LEU A 74 6.61 32.19 5.78
C LEU A 74 6.64 33.58 5.12
N GLY A 75 5.55 34.00 4.46
CA GLY A 75 5.38 35.37 3.96
C GLY A 75 6.26 35.71 2.76
N ILE A 76 6.59 34.72 1.92
CA ILE A 76 7.23 34.91 0.62
C ILE A 76 6.16 34.96 -0.47
#